data_AF-A0A7R9U8X8-F1
#
_entry.id   AF-A0A7R9U8X8-F1
#
_cell.length_a   1.000
_cell.length_b   1.000
_cell.length_c   1.000
_cell.angle_alpha   90.00
_cell.angle_beta   90.00
_cell.angle_gamma   90.00
#
_symmetry.space_group_name_H-M   'P 1'
#
loop_
_entity.id
_entity.type
_entity.pdbx_description
1 polymer ?
#
loop_
_entity_poly.entity_id
_entity_poly.type
_entity_poly.pdbx_seq_one_letter_code
_entity_poly.pdbx_strand_id
1 'polypeptide(L)'
;MRKKWDRLLSSAKRPQNMHLWWTMQDQYDDELEAMEEEEEKAWMESQKQSKAHFQELQDRKDGKVPKAAAKPKEEEEKGDGKEEEAGSDGDAGEAEIDEEEQKIRKKHEKELKKKLRDINSRRKRLVKDLDSELNAKTKEIDEEMQKKKDEVEEAIKKKKDFVDEEILKDRKAAKEASAKATEEALQALKEPAKKSFSLFGREL
;
A
#
# COMPACT_ATOMS: atom_id res chain seq x y z
N MET A 1 -10.95 13.31 27.08
CA MET A 1 -9.74 13.93 26.48
C MET A 1 -9.47 13.26 25.14
N ARG A 2 -9.49 13.98 24.01
CA ARG A 2 -9.18 13.40 22.70
C ARG A 2 -7.66 13.32 22.57
N LYS A 3 -7.11 12.11 22.37
CA LYS A 3 -5.69 11.93 22.08
C LYS A 3 -5.41 12.57 20.72
N LYS A 4 -4.75 13.73 20.68
CA LYS A 4 -4.22 14.29 19.45
C LYS A 4 -2.93 13.55 19.12
N TRP A 5 -2.90 12.94 17.95
CA TRP A 5 -1.69 12.35 17.39
C TRP A 5 -1.07 13.42 16.51
N ASP A 6 -0.03 14.11 17.00
CA ASP A 6 0.60 15.21 16.26
C ASP A 6 1.33 14.70 15.01
N ARG A 7 1.70 13.41 14.97
CA ARG A 7 2.45 12.78 13.88
C ARG A 7 2.09 11.30 13.78
N LEU A 8 2.05 10.79 12.55
CA LEU A 8 1.84 9.37 12.26
C LEU A 8 3.07 8.52 12.64
N LEU A 9 4.27 9.10 12.52
CA LEU A 9 5.55 8.44 12.79
C LEU A 9 6.26 9.08 13.98
N SER A 10 6.93 8.24 14.76
CA SER A 10 7.73 8.66 15.92
C SER A 10 9.04 9.36 15.52
N SER A 11 9.54 9.10 14.32
CA SER A 11 10.75 9.74 13.79
C SER A 11 10.45 11.14 13.24
N ALA A 12 11.35 12.09 13.50
CA ALA A 12 11.29 13.43 12.89
C ALA A 12 11.61 13.41 11.38
N LYS A 13 12.29 12.36 10.91
CA LYS A 13 12.70 12.19 9.52
C LYS A 13 11.57 11.50 8.75
N ARG A 14 10.98 12.21 7.77
CA ARG A 14 9.96 11.65 6.89
C ARG A 14 10.57 10.50 6.07
N PRO A 15 9.97 9.29 6.06
CA PRO A 15 10.42 8.23 5.18
C PRO A 15 10.27 8.69 3.73
N GLN A 16 11.27 8.40 2.91
CA GLN A 16 11.37 8.90 1.55
C GLN A 16 10.22 8.41 0.67
N ASN A 17 9.67 7.24 1.00
CA ASN A 17 8.64 6.55 0.22
C ASN A 17 7.23 6.85 0.75
N MET A 18 7.11 7.78 1.71
CA MET A 18 5.82 8.09 2.31
C MET A 18 4.84 8.58 1.24
N HIS A 19 5.27 9.42 0.29
CA HIS A 19 4.43 9.87 -0.83
C HIS A 19 3.89 8.73 -1.70
N LEU A 20 4.65 7.65 -1.86
CA LEU A 20 4.23 6.48 -2.62
C LEU A 20 3.02 5.81 -1.95
N TRP A 21 3.02 5.76 -0.61
CA TRP A 21 1.92 5.21 0.17
C TRP A 21 0.64 6.05 0.01
N TRP A 22 0.74 7.38 0.06
CA TRP A 22 -0.41 8.27 -0.16
C TRP A 22 -0.98 8.15 -1.58
N THR A 23 -0.12 8.14 -2.61
CA THR A 23 -0.59 8.02 -4.00
C THR A 23 -1.21 6.66 -4.31
N MET A 24 -0.68 5.59 -3.71
CA MET A 24 -1.26 4.24 -3.84
C MET A 24 -2.56 4.13 -3.03
N GLN A 25 -2.73 4.91 -1.97
CA GLN A 25 -3.98 4.95 -1.23
C GLN A 25 -5.06 5.69 -2.03
N ASP A 26 -4.74 6.88 -2.56
CA ASP A 26 -5.68 7.69 -3.35
C ASP A 26 -6.22 6.94 -4.59
N GLN A 27 -5.43 6.06 -5.23
CA GLN A 27 -5.85 5.29 -6.40
C GLN A 27 -6.90 4.22 -6.09
N TYR A 28 -6.99 3.79 -4.83
CA TYR A 28 -7.86 2.68 -4.42
C TYR A 28 -8.86 3.10 -3.35
N ASP A 29 -8.84 4.37 -2.91
CA ASP A 29 -9.90 4.96 -2.09
C ASP A 29 -11.25 4.88 -2.81
N ASP A 30 -11.29 5.12 -4.13
CA ASP A 30 -12.50 4.93 -4.95
C ASP A 30 -13.00 3.48 -4.94
N GLU A 31 -12.08 2.49 -5.01
CA GLU A 31 -12.44 1.07 -4.97
C GLU A 31 -12.87 0.60 -3.58
N LEU A 32 -12.28 1.17 -2.53
CA LEU A 32 -12.67 0.93 -1.14
C LEU A 32 -14.04 1.54 -0.85
N GLU A 33 -14.29 2.77 -1.29
CA GLU A 33 -15.58 3.45 -1.16
C GLU A 33 -16.67 2.69 -1.92
N ALA A 34 -16.38 2.21 -3.14
CA ALA A 34 -17.31 1.36 -3.90
C ALA A 34 -17.65 0.04 -3.16
N MET A 35 -16.68 -0.58 -2.48
CA MET A 35 -16.93 -1.77 -1.67
C MET A 35 -17.73 -1.45 -0.39
N GLU A 36 -17.48 -0.32 0.26
CA GLU A 36 -18.25 0.13 1.43
C GLU A 36 -19.71 0.45 1.04
N GLU A 37 -19.93 1.09 -0.12
CA GLU A 37 -21.27 1.25 -0.69
C GLU A 37 -21.95 -0.09 -1.00
N GLU A 38 -21.20 -1.09 -1.48
CA GLU A 38 -21.73 -2.43 -1.75
C GLU A 38 -22.17 -3.13 -0.45
N GLU A 39 -21.38 -3.00 0.63
CA GLU A 39 -21.75 -3.49 1.96
C GLU A 39 -23.03 -2.81 2.46
N GLU A 40 -23.13 -1.49 2.33
CA GLU A 40 -24.30 -0.73 2.75
C GLU A 40 -25.54 -1.07 1.92
N LYS A 41 -25.41 -1.18 0.59
CA LYS A 41 -26.48 -1.63 -0.30
C LYS A 41 -26.96 -3.03 0.05
N ALA A 42 -26.04 -3.97 0.29
CA ALA A 42 -26.38 -5.34 0.68
C ALA A 42 -27.10 -5.39 2.03
N TRP A 43 -26.68 -4.55 2.98
CA TRP A 43 -27.33 -4.42 4.28
C TRP A 43 -28.74 -3.82 4.16
N MET A 44 -28.89 -2.73 3.42
CA MET A 44 -30.17 -2.06 3.18
C MET A 44 -31.15 -2.94 2.41
N GLU A 45 -30.69 -3.67 1.41
CA GLU A 45 -31.50 -4.63 0.65
C GLU A 45 -31.98 -5.78 1.55
N SER A 46 -31.11 -6.32 2.41
CA SER A 46 -31.47 -7.36 3.37
C SER A 46 -32.49 -6.86 4.40
N GLN A 47 -32.35 -5.62 4.88
CA GLN A 47 -33.34 -4.96 5.74
C GLN A 47 -34.68 -4.76 5.03
N LYS A 48 -34.66 -4.37 3.75
CA LYS A 48 -35.88 -4.18 2.96
C LYS A 48 -36.60 -5.50 2.70
N GLN A 49 -35.86 -6.56 2.33
CA GLN A 49 -36.40 -7.89 2.08
C GLN A 49 -36.98 -8.51 3.35
N SER A 50 -36.26 -8.43 4.48
CA SER A 50 -36.76 -8.93 5.76
C SER A 50 -38.02 -8.18 6.20
N LYS A 51 -38.05 -6.84 6.12
CA LYS A 51 -39.26 -6.05 6.41
C LYS A 51 -40.44 -6.41 5.52
N ALA A 52 -40.22 -6.59 4.21
CA ALA A 52 -41.28 -6.99 3.28
C ALA A 52 -41.83 -8.39 3.61
N HIS A 53 -40.95 -9.35 3.90
CA HIS A 53 -41.36 -10.69 4.33
C HIS A 53 -42.11 -10.68 5.67
N PHE A 54 -41.69 -9.81 6.60
CA PHE A 54 -42.38 -9.61 7.87
C PHE A 54 -43.76 -9.02 7.70
N GLN A 55 -43.90 -8.01 6.85
CA GLN A 55 -45.18 -7.41 6.53
C GLN A 55 -46.14 -8.45 5.94
N GLU A 56 -45.67 -9.30 5.02
CA GLU A 56 -46.48 -10.37 4.43
C GLU A 56 -46.95 -11.41 5.46
N LEU A 57 -46.07 -11.80 6.40
CA LEU A 57 -46.43 -12.69 7.50
C LEU A 57 -47.47 -12.05 8.43
N GLN A 58 -47.33 -10.76 8.71
CA GLN A 58 -48.28 -10.02 9.54
C GLN A 58 -49.64 -9.89 8.86
N ASP A 59 -49.66 -9.60 7.55
CA ASP A 59 -50.89 -9.54 6.75
C ASP A 59 -51.58 -10.91 6.64
N ARG A 60 -50.84 -12.03 6.69
CA ARG A 60 -51.40 -13.39 6.83
C ARG A 60 -51.98 -13.64 8.21
N LYS A 61 -51.30 -13.18 9.28
CA LYS A 61 -51.76 -13.29 10.67
C LYS A 61 -53.07 -12.50 10.90
N ASP A 62 -53.18 -11.33 10.28
CA ASP A 62 -54.37 -10.46 10.32
C ASP A 62 -55.50 -10.90 9.36
N GLY A 63 -55.33 -12.02 8.64
CA GLY A 63 -56.34 -12.56 7.71
C GLY A 63 -56.60 -11.71 6.47
N LYS A 64 -55.72 -10.74 6.16
CA LYS A 64 -55.86 -9.82 5.02
C LYS A 64 -55.45 -10.41 3.67
N VAL A 65 -54.76 -11.54 3.66
CA VAL A 65 -54.32 -12.23 2.45
C VAL A 65 -54.90 -13.64 2.45
N PRO A 66 -55.56 -14.10 1.36
CA PRO A 66 -56.00 -15.49 1.27
C PRO A 66 -54.77 -16.38 1.38
N LYS A 67 -54.81 -17.34 2.33
CA LYS A 67 -53.81 -18.40 2.52
C LYS A 67 -53.50 -19.00 1.15
N ALA A 68 -52.35 -18.65 0.57
CA ALA A 68 -51.95 -19.19 -0.72
C ALA A 68 -51.94 -20.71 -0.61
N ALA A 69 -52.68 -21.33 -1.52
CA ALA A 69 -53.04 -22.73 -1.62
C ALA A 69 -52.17 -23.70 -0.81
N ALA A 70 -52.87 -24.48 0.02
CA ALA A 70 -52.44 -25.80 0.43
C ALA A 70 -51.68 -26.50 -0.71
N LYS A 71 -50.52 -27.07 -0.37
CA LYS A 71 -49.82 -28.03 -1.23
C LYS A 71 -50.85 -29.02 -1.81
N PRO A 72 -50.80 -29.37 -3.11
CA PRO A 72 -51.63 -30.44 -3.63
C PRO A 72 -51.16 -31.75 -2.99
N LYS A 73 -51.95 -32.27 -2.05
CA LYS A 73 -51.99 -33.69 -1.74
C LYS A 73 -53.03 -34.29 -2.68
N GLU A 74 -52.57 -34.95 -3.73
CA GLU A 74 -53.34 -36.01 -4.36
C GLU A 74 -53.52 -37.13 -3.32
N GLU A 75 -54.76 -37.41 -2.93
CA GLU A 75 -55.39 -38.74 -2.94
C GLU A 75 -56.71 -38.73 -2.14
N GLU A 76 -57.79 -38.87 -2.93
CA GLU A 76 -59.05 -39.61 -2.73
C GLU A 76 -59.95 -39.54 -1.47
N GLU A 77 -61.24 -39.48 -1.84
CA GLU A 77 -62.46 -40.05 -1.23
C GLU A 77 -63.20 -39.37 -0.05
N LYS A 78 -64.40 -38.87 -0.42
CA LYS A 78 -65.74 -39.03 0.20
C LYS A 78 -65.91 -38.89 1.71
N GLY A 79 -66.81 -37.99 2.10
CA GLY A 79 -67.54 -38.09 3.38
C GLY A 79 -68.42 -36.88 3.67
N ASP A 80 -69.72 -37.14 3.77
CA ASP A 80 -70.81 -36.21 4.13
C ASP A 80 -70.70 -35.58 5.52
N GLY A 81 -71.17 -34.33 5.63
CA GLY A 81 -71.89 -33.78 6.78
C GLY A 81 -71.10 -33.35 8.03
N LYS A 82 -71.30 -32.07 8.41
CA LYS A 82 -71.84 -31.59 9.72
C LYS A 82 -71.15 -30.30 10.21
N GLU A 83 -71.99 -29.37 10.65
CA GLU A 83 -71.66 -28.04 11.18
C GLU A 83 -70.86 -28.07 12.49
N GLU A 84 -70.27 -26.91 12.78
CA GLU A 84 -69.74 -26.41 14.06
C GLU A 84 -68.46 -27.05 14.64
N GLU A 85 -67.35 -26.31 14.53
CA GLU A 85 -66.66 -25.76 15.70
C GLU A 85 -65.65 -24.69 15.25
N ALA A 86 -66.08 -23.42 15.30
CA ALA A 86 -65.16 -22.29 15.30
C ALA A 86 -64.55 -22.17 16.71
N GLY A 87 -63.55 -23.01 16.98
CA GLY A 87 -62.84 -23.01 18.26
C GLY A 87 -61.44 -23.56 18.09
N SER A 88 -60.44 -22.73 18.36
CA SER A 88 -59.04 -23.14 18.60
C SER A 88 -58.05 -23.23 17.42
N ASP A 89 -58.31 -22.60 16.26
CA ASP A 89 -57.26 -22.45 15.22
C ASP A 89 -56.31 -21.26 15.46
N GLY A 90 -56.60 -20.40 16.44
CA GLY A 90 -55.82 -19.18 16.68
C GLY A 90 -54.41 -19.42 17.22
N ASP A 91 -54.21 -20.44 18.05
CA ASP A 91 -52.94 -20.65 18.78
C ASP A 91 -51.93 -21.49 17.98
N ALA A 92 -52.41 -22.49 17.21
CA ALA A 92 -51.55 -23.30 16.35
C ALA A 92 -51.02 -22.52 15.13
N GLY A 93 -51.84 -21.60 14.59
CA GLY A 93 -51.43 -20.71 13.50
C GLY A 93 -50.40 -19.67 13.94
N GLU A 94 -50.49 -19.15 15.17
CA GLU A 94 -49.49 -18.23 15.72
C GLU A 94 -48.12 -18.91 15.89
N ALA A 95 -48.09 -20.13 16.42
CA ALA A 95 -46.84 -20.88 16.58
C ALA A 95 -46.17 -21.22 15.23
N GLU A 96 -46.95 -21.57 14.20
CA GLU A 96 -46.41 -21.81 12.85
C GLU A 96 -45.84 -20.53 12.21
N ILE A 97 -46.53 -19.39 12.38
CA ILE A 97 -46.09 -18.08 11.88
C ILE A 97 -44.80 -17.63 12.59
N ASP A 98 -44.71 -17.81 13.91
CA ASP A 98 -43.52 -17.47 14.71
C ASP A 98 -42.30 -18.34 14.31
N GLU A 99 -42.52 -19.64 14.03
CA GLU A 99 -41.47 -20.51 13.49
C GLU A 99 -41.01 -20.09 12.09
N GLU A 100 -41.95 -19.70 11.23
CA GLU A 100 -41.66 -19.24 9.87
C GLU A 100 -40.87 -17.92 9.89
N GLU A 101 -41.25 -16.99 10.77
CA GLU A 101 -40.51 -15.78 11.10
C GLU A 101 -39.07 -16.10 11.51
N GLN A 102 -38.86 -17.00 12.48
CA GLN A 102 -37.51 -17.37 12.91
C GLN A 102 -36.69 -17.99 11.77
N LYS A 103 -37.30 -18.82 10.92
CA LYS A 103 -36.62 -19.43 9.78
C LYS A 103 -36.21 -18.37 8.75
N ILE A 104 -37.05 -17.37 8.49
CA ILE A 104 -36.77 -16.26 7.58
C ILE A 104 -35.66 -15.36 8.12
N ARG A 105 -35.68 -14.99 9.42
CA ARG A 105 -34.59 -14.23 10.06
C ARG A 105 -33.26 -14.96 9.88
N LYS A 106 -33.22 -16.26 10.18
CA LYS A 106 -32.00 -17.08 10.06
C LYS A 106 -31.51 -17.20 8.61
N LYS A 107 -32.40 -17.24 7.61
CA LYS A 107 -32.02 -17.25 6.19
C LYS A 107 -31.38 -15.93 5.78
N HIS A 108 -32.02 -14.80 6.05
CA HIS A 108 -31.48 -13.49 5.71
C HIS A 108 -30.18 -13.18 6.45
N GLU A 109 -30.05 -13.56 7.72
CA GLU A 109 -28.81 -13.39 8.47
C GLU A 109 -27.66 -14.19 7.84
N LYS A 110 -27.92 -15.44 7.39
CA LYS A 110 -26.91 -16.26 6.71
C LYS A 110 -26.52 -15.69 5.35
N GLU A 111 -27.48 -15.19 4.57
CA GLU A 111 -27.22 -14.58 3.27
C GLU A 111 -26.41 -13.29 3.41
N LEU A 112 -26.78 -12.41 4.35
CA LEU A 112 -26.04 -11.19 4.64
C LEU A 112 -24.62 -11.51 5.11
N LYS A 113 -24.45 -12.47 6.03
CA LYS A 113 -23.13 -12.94 6.47
C LYS A 113 -22.29 -13.48 5.32
N LYS A 114 -22.90 -14.14 4.34
CA LYS A 114 -22.21 -14.64 3.15
C LYS A 114 -21.75 -13.47 2.26
N LYS A 115 -22.66 -12.56 1.91
CA LYS A 115 -22.33 -11.36 1.11
C LYS A 115 -21.20 -10.54 1.75
N LEU A 116 -21.30 -10.27 3.05
CA LEU A 116 -20.27 -9.53 3.79
C LEU A 116 -18.93 -10.28 3.88
N ARG A 117 -18.94 -11.62 3.98
CA ARG A 117 -17.70 -12.42 3.92
C ARG A 117 -17.02 -12.29 2.57
N ASP A 118 -17.79 -12.34 1.49
CA ASP A 118 -17.25 -12.25 0.14
C ASP A 118 -16.61 -10.87 -0.09
N ILE A 119 -17.29 -9.78 0.30
CA ILE A 119 -16.75 -8.42 0.22
C ILE A 119 -15.48 -8.26 1.07
N ASN A 120 -15.50 -8.72 2.33
CA ASN A 120 -14.31 -8.65 3.20
C ASN A 120 -13.14 -9.50 2.64
N SER A 121 -13.43 -10.65 2.02
CA SER A 121 -12.39 -11.46 1.37
C SER A 121 -11.75 -10.73 0.18
N ARG A 122 -12.54 -9.96 -0.57
CA ARG A 122 -12.07 -9.12 -1.69
C ARG A 122 -11.22 -7.95 -1.17
N ARG A 123 -11.69 -7.25 -0.13
CA ARG A 123 -10.93 -6.19 0.55
C ARG A 123 -9.58 -6.70 1.05
N LYS A 124 -9.52 -7.89 1.66
CA LYS A 124 -8.26 -8.50 2.10
C LYS A 124 -7.30 -8.84 0.97
N ARG A 125 -7.79 -9.23 -0.21
CA ARG A 125 -6.94 -9.49 -1.38
C ARG A 125 -6.37 -8.18 -1.90
N LEU A 126 -7.22 -7.16 -2.06
CA LEU A 126 -6.81 -5.83 -2.47
C LEU A 126 -5.67 -5.28 -1.61
N VAL A 127 -5.81 -5.35 -0.27
CA VAL A 127 -4.77 -4.90 0.66
C VAL A 127 -3.47 -5.69 0.51
N LYS A 128 -3.52 -7.00 0.28
CA LYS A 128 -2.31 -7.82 0.07
C LYS A 128 -1.61 -7.51 -1.24
N ASP A 129 -2.39 -7.26 -2.29
CA ASP A 129 -1.85 -6.91 -3.61
C ASP A 129 -1.17 -5.53 -3.53
N LEU A 130 -1.78 -4.56 -2.83
CA LEU A 130 -1.20 -3.25 -2.52
C LEU A 130 0.12 -3.33 -1.75
N ASP A 131 0.15 -4.12 -0.67
CA ASP A 131 1.38 -4.31 0.11
C ASP A 131 2.49 -4.93 -0.75
N SER A 132 2.14 -5.85 -1.65
CA SER A 132 3.09 -6.51 -2.55
C SER A 132 3.65 -5.54 -3.59
N GLU A 133 2.79 -4.73 -4.19
CA GLU A 133 3.17 -3.76 -5.21
C GLU A 133 3.99 -2.59 -4.62
N LEU A 134 3.63 -2.13 -3.41
CA LEU A 134 4.39 -1.10 -2.71
C LEU A 134 5.79 -1.61 -2.33
N ASN A 135 5.90 -2.86 -1.90
CA ASN A 135 7.19 -3.49 -1.64
C ASN A 135 8.03 -3.63 -2.92
N ALA A 136 7.41 -3.95 -4.06
CA ALA A 136 8.09 -4.03 -5.34
C ALA A 136 8.64 -2.65 -5.77
N LYS A 137 7.78 -1.62 -5.79
CA LYS A 137 8.19 -0.24 -6.15
C LYS A 137 9.26 0.31 -5.19
N THR A 138 9.18 -0.03 -3.90
CA THR A 138 10.21 0.37 -2.93
C THR A 138 11.56 -0.25 -3.26
N LYS A 139 11.60 -1.55 -3.62
CA LYS A 139 12.85 -2.21 -4.02
C LYS A 139 13.43 -1.60 -5.30
N GLU A 140 12.60 -1.30 -6.29
CA GLU A 140 13.05 -0.65 -7.52
C GLU A 140 13.68 0.72 -7.25
N ILE A 141 13.05 1.53 -6.38
CA ILE A 141 13.59 2.83 -5.94
C ILE A 141 14.93 2.65 -5.21
N ASP A 142 15.01 1.69 -4.29
CA ASP A 142 16.24 1.43 -3.53
C ASP A 142 17.39 0.99 -4.45
N GLU A 143 17.12 0.13 -5.44
CA GLU A 143 18.09 -0.28 -6.45
C GLU A 143 18.54 0.87 -7.35
N GLU A 144 17.62 1.72 -7.80
CA GLU A 144 17.95 2.89 -8.61
C GLU A 144 18.80 3.90 -7.82
N MET A 145 18.46 4.10 -6.54
CA MET A 145 19.22 4.96 -5.64
C MET A 145 20.62 4.42 -5.39
N GLN A 146 20.77 3.10 -5.23
CA GLN A 146 22.08 2.47 -5.07
C GLN A 146 22.93 2.66 -6.34
N LYS A 147 22.35 2.46 -7.53
CA LYS A 147 23.06 2.71 -8.81
C LYS A 147 23.53 4.16 -8.93
N LYS A 148 22.65 5.13 -8.63
CA LYS A 148 23.01 6.56 -8.66
C LYS A 148 24.11 6.88 -7.66
N LYS A 149 24.12 6.23 -6.49
CA LYS A 149 25.17 6.39 -5.50
C LYS A 149 26.51 5.85 -6.02
N ASP A 150 26.51 4.65 -6.60
CA ASP A 150 27.71 4.03 -7.16
C ASP A 150 28.29 4.86 -8.33
N GLU A 151 27.43 5.43 -9.18
CA GLU A 151 27.84 6.34 -10.25
C GLU A 151 28.51 7.62 -9.72
N VAL A 152 27.97 8.20 -8.63
CA VAL A 152 28.56 9.36 -7.98
C VAL A 152 29.90 9.01 -7.33
N GLU A 153 30.00 7.86 -6.66
CA GLU A 153 31.26 7.39 -6.05
C GLU A 153 32.35 7.18 -7.10
N GLU A 154 32.02 6.56 -8.25
CA GLU A 154 32.94 6.40 -9.37
C GLU A 154 33.34 7.74 -10.01
N ALA A 155 32.40 8.68 -10.14
CA ALA A 155 32.72 10.02 -10.65
C ALA A 155 33.67 10.79 -9.71
N ILE A 156 33.47 10.67 -8.39
CA ILE A 156 34.35 11.27 -7.38
C ILE A 156 35.73 10.62 -7.45
N LYS A 157 35.80 9.29 -7.55
CA LYS A 157 37.05 8.54 -7.65
C LYS A 157 37.85 8.98 -8.88
N LYS A 158 37.22 9.06 -10.06
CA LYS A 158 37.88 9.55 -11.28
C LYS A 158 38.40 10.97 -11.14
N LYS A 159 37.63 11.88 -10.52
CA LYS A 159 38.10 13.25 -10.27
C LYS A 159 39.29 13.28 -9.32
N LYS A 160 39.27 12.45 -8.29
CA LYS A 160 40.38 12.33 -7.35
C LYS A 160 41.64 11.81 -8.03
N ASP A 161 41.52 10.74 -8.81
CA ASP A 161 42.65 10.16 -9.56
C ASP A 161 43.24 11.19 -10.55
N PHE A 162 42.39 11.96 -11.23
CA PHE A 162 42.83 13.05 -12.10
C PHE A 162 43.64 14.13 -11.36
N VAL A 163 43.14 14.59 -10.20
CA VAL A 163 43.82 15.58 -9.37
C VAL A 163 45.14 15.03 -8.82
N ASP A 164 45.16 13.76 -8.38
CA ASP A 164 46.37 13.11 -7.87
C ASP A 164 47.44 12.99 -8.99
N GLU A 165 47.05 12.68 -10.22
CA GLU A 165 47.95 12.68 -11.38
C GLU A 165 48.50 14.08 -11.72
N GLU A 166 47.65 15.11 -11.64
CA GLU A 166 48.05 16.50 -11.90
C GLU A 166 49.08 16.98 -10.85
N ILE A 167 48.81 16.73 -9.57
CA ILE A 167 49.74 17.02 -8.47
C ILE A 167 51.08 16.28 -8.67
N LEU A 168 51.06 15.03 -9.14
CA LEU A 168 52.29 14.28 -9.43
C LEU A 168 53.09 14.88 -10.58
N LYS A 169 52.43 15.38 -11.64
CA LYS A 169 53.09 16.07 -12.76
C LYS A 169 53.72 17.37 -12.29
N ASP A 170 52.99 18.19 -11.54
CA ASP A 170 53.49 19.46 -11.00
C ASP A 170 54.68 19.25 -10.06
N ARG A 171 54.63 18.22 -9.21
CA ARG A 171 55.73 17.88 -8.32
C ARG A 171 56.99 17.43 -9.07
N LYS A 172 56.84 16.73 -10.20
CA LYS A 172 57.97 16.35 -11.07
C LYS A 172 58.55 17.59 -11.76
N ALA A 173 57.69 18.43 -12.34
CA ALA A 173 58.11 19.68 -12.99
C ALA A 173 58.83 20.62 -12.01
N ALA A 174 58.34 20.76 -10.79
CA ALA A 174 58.98 21.57 -9.75
C ALA A 174 60.36 21.02 -9.34
N LYS A 175 60.52 19.69 -9.25
CA LYS A 175 61.81 19.06 -8.96
C LYS A 175 62.82 19.28 -10.10
N GLU A 176 62.39 19.15 -11.35
CA GLU A 176 63.24 19.40 -12.52
C GLU A 176 63.62 20.87 -12.64
N ALA A 177 62.69 21.80 -12.41
CA ALA A 177 62.96 23.22 -12.39
C ALA A 177 63.95 23.59 -11.28
N SER A 178 63.78 23.02 -10.07
CA SER A 178 64.74 23.19 -8.98
C SER A 178 66.11 22.64 -9.32
N ALA A 179 66.19 21.45 -9.94
CA ALA A 179 67.47 20.84 -10.33
C ALA A 179 68.20 21.71 -11.36
N LYS A 180 67.48 22.19 -12.39
CA LYS A 180 68.02 23.13 -13.38
C LYS A 180 68.51 24.43 -12.75
N ALA A 181 67.73 25.02 -11.84
CA ALA A 181 68.12 26.24 -11.12
C ALA A 181 69.38 26.01 -10.26
N THR A 182 69.50 24.85 -9.60
CA THR A 182 70.73 24.54 -8.84
C THR A 182 71.94 24.31 -9.74
N GLU A 183 71.75 23.69 -10.91
CA GLU A 183 72.83 23.47 -11.88
C GLU A 183 73.32 24.79 -12.48
N GLU A 184 72.39 25.68 -12.85
CA GLU A 184 72.69 27.03 -13.34
C GLU A 184 73.42 27.85 -12.27
N ALA A 185 72.98 27.79 -11.01
CA ALA A 185 73.67 28.45 -9.90
C ALA A 185 75.10 27.90 -9.67
N LEU A 186 75.30 26.59 -9.80
CA LEU A 186 76.63 25.97 -9.70
C LEU A 186 77.54 26.33 -10.88
N GLN A 187 76.99 26.48 -12.09
CA GLN A 187 77.75 26.94 -13.25
C GLN A 187 78.14 28.42 -13.09
N ALA A 188 77.23 29.28 -12.66
CA ALA A 188 77.47 30.69 -12.39
C ALA A 188 78.57 30.92 -11.33
N LEU A 189 78.70 30.02 -10.34
CA LEU A 189 79.79 30.05 -9.36
C LEU A 189 81.15 29.60 -9.93
N LYS A 190 81.17 28.77 -10.98
CA LYS A 190 82.42 28.29 -11.62
C LYS A 190 83.04 29.31 -12.58
N GLU A 191 82.25 30.20 -13.17
CA GLU A 191 82.75 31.22 -14.10
C GLU A 191 83.65 32.32 -13.50
N PRO A 192 83.39 32.89 -12.30
CA PRO A 192 84.28 33.89 -11.71
C PRO A 192 85.63 33.29 -11.27
N ALA A 193 85.67 32.01 -10.87
CA ALA A 193 86.90 31.33 -10.46
C ALA A 193 87.92 31.15 -11.60
N LYS A 194 87.45 31.01 -12.86
CA LYS A 194 88.34 30.93 -14.04
C LYS A 194 88.91 32.30 -14.43
N LYS A 195 88.15 33.38 -14.24
CA LYS A 195 88.60 34.75 -14.52
C LYS A 195 89.64 35.24 -13.51
N SER A 196 89.53 34.88 -12.23
CA SER A 196 90.54 35.23 -11.22
C SER A 196 91.84 34.43 -11.33
N PHE A 197 91.80 33.17 -11.80
CA PHE A 197 93.01 32.35 -11.98
C PHE A 197 93.81 32.73 -13.24
N SER A 198 93.15 33.26 -14.27
CA SER A 198 93.79 33.77 -15.50
C SER A 198 94.65 35.02 -15.29
N LEU A 199 94.43 35.79 -14.22
CA LEU A 199 95.17 37.02 -13.92
C LEU A 199 96.45 36.76 -13.12
N PHE A 200 96.61 35.59 -12.50
CA PHE A 200 97.78 35.26 -11.66
C PHE A 200 98.88 34.45 -12.36
N GLY A 201 98.65 34.01 -13.61
CA GLY A 201 99.59 33.17 -14.37
C GLY A 201 100.32 33.86 -15.52
N ARG A 202 100.30 35.20 -15.59
CA ARG A 202 100.88 35.99 -16.70
C ARG A 202 102.15 36.78 -16.33
N GLU A 203 102.70 36.57 -15.14
CA GLU A 203 103.99 37.12 -14.73
C GLU A 203 104.88 36.00 -14.19
N LEU A 204 105.54 35.27 -15.09
CA LEU A 204 106.82 34.59 -14.88
C LEU A 204 107.53 34.46 -16.23
#